data_AF-A0A3D6A790-F1
#
_entry.id   AF-A0A3D6A790-F1
#
_cell.length_a   1.000
_cell.length_b   1.000
_cell.length_c   1.000
_cell.angle_alpha   90.00
_cell.angle_beta   90.00
_cell.angle_gamma   90.00
#
_symmetry.space_group_name_H-M   'P 1'
#
loop_
_entity.id
_entity.type
_entity.pdbx_description
1 polymer ?
#
loop_
_entity_poly.entity_id
_entity_poly.type
_entity_poly.pdbx_seq_one_letter_code
_entity_poly.pdbx_strand_id
1 'polypeptide(L)'
;SNVPAQSLALMNDPFVISQCKVIGENIFQAQKQKSDSIGNLFEMITGKPPSQANQEKLFAFLKTQTKLHGSLTEEVWSDLAHVLINSKGFLFLN
;
A
#
# COMPACT_ATOMS: atom_id res chain seq x y z
N SER A 1 7.06 12.50 -22.52
CA SER A 1 6.39 13.35 -21.53
C SER A 1 4.95 12.89 -21.42
N ASN A 2 4.55 12.26 -20.31
CA ASN A 2 3.16 11.85 -19.96
C ASN A 2 3.06 11.10 -18.61
N VAL A 3 4.20 10.76 -18.00
CA VAL A 3 4.25 10.06 -16.70
C VAL A 3 3.50 10.80 -15.58
N PRO A 4 3.56 12.14 -15.43
CA PRO A 4 2.84 12.83 -14.35
C PRO A 4 1.31 12.76 -14.48
N ALA A 5 0.79 12.90 -15.70
CA ALA A 5 -0.64 12.83 -15.96
C ALA A 5 -1.20 11.40 -15.75
N GLN A 6 -0.39 10.37 -16.06
CA GLN A 6 -0.76 8.97 -15.87
C GLN A 6 -0.78 8.57 -14.39
N SER A 7 0.19 9.00 -13.58
CA SER A 7 0.18 8.74 -12.13
C SER A 7 -0.98 9.45 -11.44
N LEU A 8 -1.32 10.67 -11.87
CA LEU A 8 -2.47 11.40 -11.33
C LEU A 8 -3.81 10.75 -11.73
N ALA A 9 -3.91 10.23 -12.96
CA ALA A 9 -5.09 9.49 -13.41
C ALA A 9 -5.28 8.22 -12.59
N LEU A 10 -4.22 7.43 -12.36
CA LEU A 10 -4.28 6.21 -11.55
C LEU A 10 -4.65 6.50 -10.08
N MET A 11 -4.13 7.60 -9.53
CA MET A 11 -4.39 8.00 -8.14
C MET A 11 -5.87 8.29 -7.88
N ASN A 12 -6.57 8.82 -8.88
CA ASN A 12 -7.99 9.17 -8.81
C ASN A 12 -8.90 8.19 -9.56
N ASP A 13 -8.35 7.09 -10.06
CA ASP A 13 -9.12 6.10 -10.80
C ASP A 13 -10.09 5.37 -9.84
N PRO A 14 -11.42 5.43 -10.07
CA PRO A 14 -12.38 4.83 -9.15
C PRO A 14 -12.23 3.32 -8.99
N PHE A 15 -11.79 2.63 -10.06
CA PHE A 15 -11.54 1.19 -10.02
C PHE A 15 -10.30 0.89 -9.16
N VAL A 16 -9.21 1.64 -9.32
CA VAL A 16 -8.02 1.48 -8.45
C VAL A 16 -8.39 1.68 -6.99
N ILE A 17 -9.14 2.74 -6.67
CA ILE A 17 -9.58 3.01 -5.30
C ILE A 17 -10.45 1.87 -4.76
N SER A 18 -11.40 1.35 -5.55
CA SER A 18 -12.23 0.22 -5.10
C SER A 18 -11.42 -1.05 -4.88
N GLN A 19 -10.45 -1.34 -5.75
CA GLN A 19 -9.56 -2.50 -5.56
C GLN A 19 -8.70 -2.35 -4.30
N CYS A 20 -8.21 -1.15 -3.99
CA CYS A 20 -7.45 -0.91 -2.77
C CYS A 20 -8.28 -1.17 -1.50
N LYS A 21 -9.57 -0.80 -1.51
CA LYS A 21 -10.51 -1.09 -0.41
C LYS A 21 -10.67 -2.59 -0.18
N VAL A 22 -10.97 -3.34 -1.24
CA VAL A 22 -11.10 -4.80 -1.17
C VAL A 22 -9.82 -5.47 -0.67
N ILE A 23 -8.65 -5.00 -1.13
CA ILE A 23 -7.36 -5.49 -0.65
C ILE A 23 -7.18 -5.21 0.85
N GLY A 24 -7.48 -3.98 1.29
CA GLY A 24 -7.36 -3.58 2.69
C GLY A 24 -8.28 -4.38 3.62
N GLU A 25 -9.53 -4.57 3.23
CA GLU A 25 -10.50 -5.42 3.93
C GLU A 25 -9.98 -6.86 4.07
N ASN A 26 -9.53 -7.47 2.97
CA ASN A 26 -9.02 -8.84 2.98
C ASN A 26 -7.81 -9.03 3.91
N ILE A 27 -6.88 -8.06 3.92
CA ILE A 27 -5.71 -8.11 4.81
C ILE A 27 -6.13 -7.97 6.27
N PHE A 28 -7.03 -7.04 6.55
CA PHE A 28 -7.52 -6.83 7.90
C PHE A 28 -8.23 -8.07 8.45
N GLN A 29 -9.10 -8.69 7.64
CA GLN A 29 -9.83 -9.91 8.02
C GLN A 29 -8.94 -11.16 8.15
N ALA A 30 -7.81 -11.22 7.45
CA ALA A 30 -6.88 -12.33 7.56
C ALA A 30 -6.22 -12.44 8.94
N GLN A 31 -6.22 -11.36 9.75
CA GLN A 31 -5.68 -11.29 11.11
C GLN A 31 -4.27 -11.88 11.27
N LYS A 32 -3.45 -11.79 10.22
CA LYS A 32 -2.06 -12.27 10.22
C LYS A 32 -1.17 -11.31 11.01
N GLN A 33 0.06 -11.76 11.31
CA GLN A 33 1.08 -10.87 11.84
C GLN A 33 1.29 -9.69 10.89
N LYS A 34 1.51 -8.49 11.45
CA LYS A 34 1.66 -7.24 10.68
C LYS A 34 2.80 -7.31 9.67
N SER A 35 3.93 -7.93 10.05
CA SER A 35 5.08 -8.15 9.14
C SER A 35 4.69 -8.93 7.91
N ASP A 36 3.94 -10.01 8.10
CA ASP A 36 3.56 -10.94 7.05
C ASP A 36 2.51 -10.28 6.16
N SER A 37 1.59 -9.53 6.76
CA SER A 37 0.57 -8.76 6.04
C SER A 37 1.20 -7.71 5.11
N ILE A 38 2.20 -6.95 5.60
CA ILE A 38 2.95 -5.99 4.79
C ILE A 38 3.72 -6.69 3.67
N GLY A 39 4.40 -7.80 3.99
CA GLY A 39 5.16 -8.58 3.00
C GLY A 39 4.26 -9.10 1.88
N ASN A 40 3.15 -9.75 2.26
CA ASN A 40 2.17 -10.29 1.32
C ASN A 40 1.54 -9.19 0.45
N LEU A 41 1.19 -8.03 1.02
CA LEU A 41 0.64 -6.90 0.27
C LEU A 41 1.65 -6.35 -0.75
N PHE A 42 2.89 -6.17 -0.31
CA PHE A 42 3.96 -5.67 -1.17
C PHE A 42 4.22 -6.63 -2.34
N GLU A 43 4.30 -7.93 -2.06
CA GLU A 43 4.51 -8.96 -3.08
C GLU A 43 3.31 -9.09 -4.02
N MET A 44 2.08 -9.01 -3.50
CA MET A 44 0.86 -9.02 -4.31
C MET A 44 0.84 -7.88 -5.34
N ILE A 45 1.28 -6.67 -4.95
CA ILE A 45 1.25 -5.49 -5.82
C ILE A 45 2.45 -5.43 -6.76
N THR A 46 3.64 -5.82 -6.28
CA THR A 46 4.91 -5.62 -7.02
C THR A 46 5.45 -6.88 -7.69
N GLY A 47 4.94 -8.05 -7.32
CA GLY A 47 5.41 -9.37 -7.78
C GLY A 47 6.73 -9.82 -7.15
N LYS A 48 7.25 -9.12 -6.12
CA LYS A 48 8.50 -9.46 -5.43
C LYS A 48 8.39 -9.17 -3.93
N PRO A 49 9.09 -9.90 -3.05
CA PRO A 49 9.13 -9.57 -1.64
C PRO A 49 9.85 -8.21 -1.41
N PRO A 50 9.49 -7.47 -0.34
CA PRO A 50 10.16 -6.21 -0.02
C PRO A 50 11.59 -6.46 0.44
N SER A 51 12.51 -5.54 0.13
CA SER A 51 13.79 -5.45 0.82
C SER A 51 13.56 -5.01 2.28
N GLN A 52 14.54 -5.25 3.16
CA GLN A 52 14.45 -4.81 4.56
C GLN A 52 14.19 -3.30 4.68
N ALA A 53 14.90 -2.48 3.89
CA ALA A 53 14.71 -1.03 3.87
C ALA A 53 13.30 -0.61 3.41
N ASN A 54 12.73 -1.32 2.43
CA ASN A 54 11.35 -1.06 2.01
C ASN A 54 10.36 -1.48 3.08
N GLN A 55 10.57 -2.63 3.72
CA GLN A 55 9.72 -3.12 4.79
C GLN A 55 9.67 -2.13 5.97
N GLU A 56 10.81 -1.57 6.37
CA GLU A 56 10.89 -0.53 7.41
C GLU A 56 10.10 0.74 7.03
N LYS A 57 10.20 1.20 5.78
CA LYS A 57 9.41 2.35 5.29
C LYS A 57 7.91 2.07 5.33
N LEU A 58 7.48 0.87 4.93
CA LEU A 58 6.07 0.46 4.95
C LEU A 58 5.54 0.38 6.39
N PHE A 59 6.33 -0.15 7.32
CA PHE A 59 5.99 -0.13 8.74
C PHE A 59 5.85 1.29 9.30
N ALA A 60 6.76 2.20 8.95
CA ALA A 60 6.71 3.58 9.38
C ALA A 60 5.45 4.30 8.85
N PHE A 61 5.12 4.05 7.57
CA PHE A 61 3.88 4.55 6.97
C PHE A 61 2.65 4.01 7.70
N LEU A 62 2.57 2.69 7.89
CA LEU A 62 1.43 2.04 8.56
C LEU A 62 1.24 2.56 9.98
N LYS A 63 2.34 2.77 10.73
CA LYS A 63 2.31 3.37 12.07
C LYS A 63 1.77 4.81 12.04
N THR A 64 2.15 5.59 11.04
CA THR A 64 1.66 6.97 10.85
C THR A 64 0.16 6.98 10.54
N GLN A 65 -0.28 6.17 9.58
CA GLN A 65 -1.71 6.06 9.24
C GLN A 65 -2.54 5.54 10.43
N THR A 66 -2.06 4.50 11.12
CA THR A 66 -2.72 3.98 12.34
C THR A 66 -2.91 5.07 13.39
N LYS A 67 -1.92 5.95 13.58
CA LYS A 67 -2.02 7.07 14.52
C LYS A 67 -3.05 8.11 14.06
N LEU A 68 -3.12 8.40 12.76
CA LEU A 68 -4.08 9.35 12.19
C LEU A 68 -5.51 8.85 12.27
N HIS A 69 -5.73 7.56 12.02
CA HIS A 69 -7.04 6.91 12.12
C HIS A 69 -7.40 6.45 13.55
N GLY A 70 -6.48 6.56 14.49
CA GLY A 70 -6.65 6.16 15.90
C GLY A 70 -6.53 4.65 16.16
N SER A 71 -6.67 3.81 15.13
CA SER A 71 -6.48 2.37 15.21
C SER A 71 -6.04 1.78 13.86
N LEU A 72 -5.61 0.52 13.85
CA LEU A 72 -5.20 -0.18 12.63
C LEU A 72 -6.44 -0.83 12.04
N THR A 73 -7.09 -0.16 11.10
CA THR A 73 -8.32 -0.60 10.43
C THR A 73 -8.07 -1.04 8.98
N GLU A 74 -9.10 -1.55 8.33
CA GLU A 74 -9.15 -1.82 6.89
C GLU A 74 -8.82 -0.59 6.03
N GLU A 75 -9.19 0.62 6.47
CA GLU A 75 -8.85 1.87 5.77
C GLU A 75 -7.34 2.11 5.78
N VAL A 76 -6.67 1.85 6.91
CA VAL A 76 -5.20 1.99 7.01
C VAL A 76 -4.49 1.04 6.05
N TRP A 77 -5.02 -0.18 5.88
CA TRP A 77 -4.48 -1.14 4.90
C TRP A 77 -4.81 -0.75 3.45
N SER A 78 -5.98 -0.17 3.22
CA SER A 78 -6.40 0.36 1.92
C SER A 78 -5.52 1.51 1.47
N ASP A 79 -5.18 2.43 2.39
CA ASP A 79 -4.26 3.53 2.15
C ASP A 79 -2.86 3.01 1.77
N LEU A 80 -2.38 1.97 2.45
CA LEU A 80 -1.09 1.35 2.12
C LEU A 80 -1.12 0.70 0.73
N ALA A 81 -2.19 0.00 0.38
CA ALA A 81 -2.37 -0.58 -0.96
C ALA A 81 -2.40 0.51 -2.04
N HIS A 82 -3.12 1.60 -1.78
CA HIS A 82 -3.22 2.74 -2.69
C HIS A 82 -1.88 3.43 -2.91
N VAL A 83 -1.11 3.65 -1.85
CA VAL A 83 0.26 4.17 -1.97
C VAL A 83 1.13 3.24 -2.80
N LEU A 84 1.10 1.93 -2.54
CA LEU A 84 1.90 0.95 -3.26
C LEU A 84 1.56 0.90 -4.76
N ILE A 85 0.27 0.86 -5.12
CA ILE A 85 -0.18 0.83 -6.52
C ILE A 85 0.21 2.12 -7.27
N ASN A 86 0.13 3.26 -6.60
CA ASN A 86 0.50 4.55 -7.17
C ASN A 86 2.02 4.83 -7.11
N SER A 87 2.78 4.03 -6.37
CA SER A 87 4.23 4.20 -6.18
C SER A 87 5.09 3.76 -7.37
N LYS A 88 4.56 3.67 -8.61
CA LYS A 88 5.33 3.24 -9.80
C LYS A 88 6.72 3.91 -9.96
N GLY A 89 6.97 5.07 -9.33
CA GLY A 89 8.28 5.74 -9.27
C GLY A 89 9.15 5.54 -8.01
N PHE A 90 8.67 4.97 -6.90
CA PHE A 90 9.45 4.92 -5.64
C PHE A 90 10.42 3.73 -5.54
N LEU A 91 10.22 2.70 -6.38
CA LEU A 91 11.19 1.58 -6.52
C LEU A 91 12.27 1.86 -7.58
N PHE A 92 12.19 2.98 -8.30
CA PHE A 92 13.11 3.35 -9.39
C PHE A 92 14.04 4.53 -9.09
N LEU A 93 14.04 5.03 -7.85
CA LEU A 93 15.04 6.01 -7.41
C LEU A 93 16.11 5.28 -6.60
N ASN A 94 17.11 4.76 -7.33
CA ASN A 94 18.46 4.60 -6.80
C ASN A 94 19.10 5.99 -6.61
#